data_AF-A0A258FKD9-F1
#
_entry.id   AF-A0A258FKD9-F1
#
_cell.length_a   1.000
_cell.length_b   1.000
_cell.length_c   1.000
_cell.angle_alpha   90.00
_cell.angle_beta   90.00
_cell.angle_gamma   90.00
#
_symmetry.space_group_name_H-M   'P 1'
#
loop_
_entity.id
_entity.type
_entity.pdbx_description
1 polymer ?
#
loop_
_entity_poly.entity_id
_entity_poly.type
_entity_poly.pdbx_seq_one_letter_code
_entity_poly.pdbx_strand_id
1 'polypeptide(L)'
;MMTTTAPRTRRLTSRLLMTSAVAMVLFGQPAEAEPQGRAYDAYASSRYNYCDARILGEFYGTDVEGGKIMIGEKILNGIGTNVPVVLAEARDVGYACAWEDTGYSYNDARVLASIWGFADPYDAKLKAADLFTWGNSQQVRNALGA
;
A
#
# COMPACT_ATOMS: atom_id res chain seq x y z
N MET A 1 -70.02 -12.16 9.54
CA MET A 1 -70.76 -11.89 8.29
C MET A 1 -69.74 -11.89 7.16
N MET A 2 -69.57 -13.04 6.50
CA MET A 2 -70.09 -13.37 5.15
C MET A 2 -69.17 -12.80 4.05
N THR A 3 -68.12 -13.55 3.66
CA THR A 3 -68.03 -14.44 2.47
C THR A 3 -68.01 -13.66 1.16
N THR A 4 -67.08 -13.86 0.22
CA THR A 4 -67.04 -15.06 -0.64
C THR A 4 -65.76 -15.06 -1.51
N THR A 5 -65.22 -16.25 -1.72
CA THR A 5 -64.06 -16.61 -2.56
C THR A 5 -64.49 -17.05 -3.97
N ALA A 6 -63.59 -16.91 -4.96
CA ALA A 6 -63.49 -17.65 -6.25
C ALA A 6 -64.46 -17.23 -7.41
N PRO A 7 -64.13 -17.45 -8.72
CA PRO A 7 -63.27 -18.52 -9.25
C PRO A 7 -62.17 -18.14 -10.25
N ARG A 8 -61.34 -19.17 -10.44
CA ARG A 8 -60.13 -19.33 -11.23
C ARG A 8 -60.50 -19.72 -12.66
N THR A 9 -60.13 -18.93 -13.65
CA THR A 9 -60.04 -19.38 -15.05
C THR A 9 -58.60 -19.71 -15.38
N ARG A 10 -58.42 -20.89 -15.97
CA ARG A 10 -57.14 -21.49 -16.33
C ARG A 10 -57.16 -21.74 -17.82
N ARG A 11 -55.97 -21.65 -18.43
CA ARG A 11 -55.58 -22.14 -19.76
C ARG A 11 -55.89 -21.15 -20.90
N LEU A 12 -55.03 -20.92 -21.89
CA LEU A 12 -53.77 -21.53 -22.31
C LEU A 12 -53.11 -20.54 -23.29
N THR A 13 -51.82 -20.76 -23.56
CA THR A 13 -51.11 -20.37 -24.79
C THR A 13 -50.97 -18.88 -25.13
N SER A 14 -49.81 -18.33 -24.78
CA SER A 14 -48.87 -17.96 -25.83
C SER A 14 -47.46 -17.96 -25.26
N ARG A 15 -46.66 -18.90 -25.76
CA ARG A 15 -45.22 -18.76 -25.80
C ARG A 15 -44.92 -17.58 -26.71
N LEU A 16 -45.01 -16.36 -26.19
CA LEU A 16 -44.21 -15.27 -26.72
C LEU A 16 -42.84 -15.48 -26.09
N LEU A 17 -41.93 -16.07 -26.86
CA LEU A 17 -40.51 -15.90 -26.65
C LEU A 17 -40.26 -14.40 -26.79
N MET A 18 -40.42 -13.64 -25.70
CA MET A 18 -39.77 -12.35 -25.57
C MET A 18 -38.28 -12.66 -25.53
N THR A 19 -37.67 -12.76 -26.71
CA THR A 19 -36.27 -12.42 -26.89
C THR A 19 -36.15 -10.95 -26.49
N SER A 20 -36.07 -10.72 -25.17
CA SER A 20 -35.42 -9.53 -24.66
C SER A 20 -33.97 -9.70 -25.07
N ALA A 21 -33.63 -9.21 -26.26
CA ALA A 21 -32.30 -8.69 -26.49
C ALA A 21 -32.15 -7.55 -25.48
N VAL A 22 -31.73 -7.90 -24.26
CA VAL A 22 -31.03 -6.95 -23.41
C VAL A 22 -29.87 -6.53 -24.29
N ALA A 23 -29.97 -5.33 -24.86
CA ALA A 23 -28.83 -4.68 -25.46
C ALA A 23 -27.77 -4.67 -24.37
N MET A 24 -26.76 -5.54 -24.50
CA MET A 24 -25.51 -5.38 -23.77
C MET A 24 -24.99 -4.03 -24.22
N VAL A 25 -25.34 -2.99 -23.49
CA VAL A 25 -24.56 -1.78 -23.59
C VAL A 25 -23.27 -2.12 -22.87
N LEU A 26 -22.31 -2.60 -23.67
CA LEU A 26 -20.88 -2.62 -23.36
C LEU A 26 -20.43 -1.14 -23.27
N PHE A 27 -21.02 -0.38 -22.35
CA PHE A 27 -20.35 0.78 -21.84
C PHE A 27 -19.19 0.20 -21.05
N GLY A 28 -17.99 0.27 -21.62
CA GLY A 28 -16.76 0.00 -20.88
C GLY A 28 -16.77 0.91 -19.67
N GLN A 29 -17.22 0.39 -18.54
CA GLN A 29 -17.05 1.06 -17.27
C GLN A 29 -15.53 1.21 -17.10
N PRO A 30 -15.02 2.42 -16.82
CA PRO A 30 -13.62 2.54 -16.46
C PRO A 30 -13.39 1.59 -15.28
N ALA A 31 -12.37 0.74 -15.38
CA ALA A 31 -11.97 -0.09 -14.25
C ALA A 31 -11.54 0.85 -13.13
N GLU A 32 -12.43 1.12 -12.18
CA GLU A 32 -12.06 1.82 -10.96
C GLU A 32 -11.11 0.91 -10.19
N ALA A 33 -9.95 1.42 -9.81
CA ALA A 33 -9.03 0.66 -8.97
C ALA A 33 -9.72 0.32 -7.64
N GLU A 34 -9.68 -0.97 -7.26
CA GLU A 34 -10.16 -1.44 -5.96
C GLU A 34 -9.57 -0.58 -4.83
N PRO A 35 -10.28 -0.39 -3.69
CA PRO A 35 -9.82 0.47 -2.60
C PRO A 35 -8.36 0.22 -2.16
N GLN A 36 -7.93 -1.04 -2.14
CA GLN A 36 -6.53 -1.40 -1.84
C GLN A 36 -5.55 -0.90 -2.91
N GLY A 37 -5.93 -0.96 -4.20
CA GLY A 37 -5.13 -0.40 -5.29
C GLY A 37 -4.91 1.11 -5.13
N ARG A 38 -5.98 1.86 -4.79
CA ARG A 38 -5.85 3.30 -4.52
C ARG A 38 -4.94 3.60 -3.33
N ALA A 39 -5.02 2.82 -2.26
CA ALA A 39 -4.13 2.98 -1.10
C ALA A 39 -2.68 2.70 -1.48
N TYR A 40 -2.44 1.61 -2.22
CA TYR A 40 -1.11 1.30 -2.73
C TYR A 40 -0.54 2.45 -3.59
N ASP A 41 -1.34 2.98 -4.52
CA ASP A 41 -0.94 4.10 -5.39
C ASP A 41 -0.64 5.37 -4.59
N ALA A 42 -1.44 5.64 -3.55
CA ALA A 42 -1.21 6.76 -2.63
C ALA A 42 0.10 6.61 -1.86
N TYR A 43 0.43 5.40 -1.38
CA TYR A 43 1.74 5.11 -0.78
C TYR A 43 2.86 5.26 -1.81
N ALA A 44 2.72 4.68 -3.01
CA ALA A 44 3.75 4.67 -4.04
C ALA A 44 4.08 6.09 -4.55
N SER A 45 3.09 6.99 -4.52
CA SER A 45 3.24 8.41 -4.88
C SER A 45 3.67 9.28 -3.70
N SER A 46 3.83 8.71 -2.50
CA SER A 46 4.19 9.44 -1.29
C SER A 46 5.70 9.58 -1.11
N ARG A 47 6.10 10.26 -0.02
CA ARG A 47 7.50 10.37 0.39
C ARG A 47 8.01 9.13 1.16
N TYR A 48 7.12 8.22 1.56
CA TYR A 48 7.46 7.07 2.37
C TYR A 48 8.07 5.97 1.51
N ASN A 49 9.02 5.23 2.07
CA ASN A 49 9.75 4.19 1.37
C ASN A 49 9.41 2.79 1.89
N TYR A 50 10.03 1.78 1.29
CA TYR A 50 9.83 0.37 1.65
C TYR A 50 10.09 0.10 3.14
N CYS A 51 11.15 0.71 3.69
CA CYS A 51 11.51 0.60 5.10
C CYS A 51 10.42 1.18 6.02
N ASP A 52 9.84 2.35 5.70
CA ASP A 52 8.72 2.91 6.46
C ASP A 52 7.50 1.97 6.43
N ALA A 53 7.17 1.41 5.25
CA ALA A 53 6.08 0.46 5.11
C ALA A 53 6.33 -0.83 5.90
N ARG A 54 7.55 -1.38 5.87
CA ARG A 54 7.87 -2.61 6.61
C ARG A 54 7.78 -2.38 8.12
N ILE A 55 8.38 -1.30 8.64
CA ILE A 55 8.27 -0.93 10.06
C ILE A 55 6.80 -0.83 10.48
N LEU A 56 5.98 -0.13 9.70
CA LEU A 56 4.58 0.05 10.04
C LEU A 56 3.79 -1.28 9.95
N GLY A 57 4.08 -2.09 8.94
CA GLY A 57 3.50 -3.42 8.78
C GLY A 57 3.76 -4.30 9.98
N GLU A 58 5.02 -4.43 10.37
CA GLU A 58 5.42 -5.25 11.52
C GLU A 58 4.85 -4.72 12.85
N PHE A 59 4.83 -3.40 13.03
CA PHE A 59 4.25 -2.76 14.22
C PHE A 59 2.77 -3.09 14.42
N TYR A 60 2.00 -3.21 13.34
CA TYR A 60 0.59 -3.61 13.39
C TYR A 60 0.36 -5.12 13.19
N GLY A 61 1.41 -5.93 13.18
CA GLY A 61 1.31 -7.38 13.05
C GLY A 61 0.90 -7.87 11.65
N THR A 62 1.25 -7.13 10.61
CA THR A 62 1.07 -7.50 9.20
C THR A 62 2.42 -7.52 8.47
N ASP A 63 2.40 -7.70 7.15
CA ASP A 63 3.58 -7.65 6.31
C ASP A 63 3.82 -6.27 5.71
N VAL A 64 4.86 -6.15 4.88
CA VAL A 64 5.18 -4.89 4.21
C VAL A 64 4.07 -4.42 3.27
N GLU A 65 3.33 -5.32 2.62
CA GLU A 65 2.21 -4.92 1.75
C GLU A 65 1.08 -4.32 2.58
N GLY A 66 0.72 -4.93 3.71
CA GLY A 66 -0.18 -4.34 4.69
C GLY A 66 0.30 -2.97 5.16
N GLY A 67 1.60 -2.82 5.43
CA GLY A 67 2.25 -1.54 5.73
C GLY A 67 2.02 -0.46 4.68
N LYS A 68 2.24 -0.78 3.40
CA LYS A 68 2.01 0.14 2.28
C LYS A 68 0.55 0.57 2.21
N ILE A 69 -0.38 -0.38 2.32
CA ILE A 69 -1.82 -0.10 2.33
C ILE A 69 -2.18 0.82 3.49
N MET A 70 -1.72 0.55 4.71
CA MET A 70 -2.00 1.38 5.88
C MET A 70 -1.48 2.82 5.74
N ILE A 71 -0.28 3.01 5.20
CA ILE A 71 0.25 4.35 4.90
C ILE A 71 -0.65 5.06 3.87
N GLY A 72 -0.98 4.36 2.78
CA GLY A 72 -1.84 4.84 1.71
C GLY A 72 -3.22 5.26 2.20
N GLU A 73 -3.88 4.41 2.98
CA GLU A 73 -5.18 4.70 3.59
C GLU A 73 -5.13 5.92 4.50
N LYS A 74 -4.08 6.06 5.32
CA LYS A 74 -3.92 7.27 6.16
C LYS A 74 -3.80 8.53 5.31
N ILE A 75 -3.08 8.48 4.19
CA ILE A 75 -2.96 9.60 3.24
C ILE A 75 -4.32 9.93 2.61
N LEU A 76 -5.01 8.93 2.06
CA LEU A 76 -6.31 9.10 1.38
C LEU A 76 -7.41 9.59 2.33
N ASN A 77 -7.36 9.18 3.59
CA ASN A 77 -8.31 9.60 4.62
C ASN A 77 -7.96 10.98 5.24
N GLY A 78 -6.99 11.71 4.69
CA GLY A 78 -6.62 13.06 5.14
C GLY A 78 -5.87 13.10 6.47
N ILE A 79 -5.40 11.94 6.98
CA ILE A 79 -4.66 11.81 8.23
C ILE A 79 -3.20 11.39 7.99
N GLY A 80 -2.66 11.68 6.80
CA GLY A 80 -1.28 11.33 6.43
C GLY A 80 -0.21 11.95 7.35
N THR A 81 -0.54 13.04 8.04
CA THR A 81 0.32 13.66 9.08
C THR A 81 0.50 12.79 10.32
N ASN A 82 -0.34 11.76 10.51
CA ASN A 82 -0.18 10.81 11.61
C ASN A 82 0.84 9.72 11.30
N VAL A 83 1.21 9.51 10.03
CA VAL A 83 2.18 8.46 9.65
C VAL A 83 3.54 8.64 10.34
N PRO A 84 4.15 9.84 10.39
CA PRO A 84 5.42 10.04 11.10
C PRO A 84 5.32 9.78 12.61
N VAL A 85 4.16 10.04 13.22
CA VAL A 85 3.92 9.80 14.65
C VAL A 85 3.93 8.31 14.95
N VAL A 86 3.19 7.51 14.17
CA VAL A 86 3.15 6.06 14.36
C VAL A 86 4.49 5.41 14.02
N LEU A 87 5.19 5.91 12.99
CA LEU A 87 6.53 5.42 12.69
C LEU A 87 7.53 5.71 13.83
N ALA A 88 7.44 6.87 14.48
CA ALA A 88 8.26 7.17 15.66
C ALA A 88 7.95 6.19 16.81
N GLU A 89 6.67 5.94 17.09
CA GLU A 89 6.25 4.96 18.11
C GLU A 89 6.78 3.55 17.80
N ALA A 90 6.68 3.10 16.54
CA ALA A 90 7.21 1.81 16.11
C ALA A 90 8.73 1.72 16.32
N ARG A 91 9.48 2.79 16.04
CA ARG A 91 10.93 2.84 16.25
C ARG A 91 11.30 2.81 17.73
N ASP A 92 10.55 3.53 18.57
CA ASP A 92 10.79 3.58 20.01
C ASP A 92 10.60 2.21 20.68
N VAL A 93 9.75 1.34 20.13
CA VAL A 93 9.59 -0.05 20.59
C VAL A 93 10.55 -1.05 19.91
N GLY A 94 11.42 -0.57 19.01
CA GLY A 94 12.53 -1.34 18.45
C GLY A 94 12.37 -1.82 17.00
N TYR A 95 11.31 -1.44 16.28
CA TYR A 95 11.21 -1.75 14.86
C TYR A 95 12.18 -0.87 14.06
N ALA A 96 13.11 -1.51 13.35
CA ALA A 96 14.19 -0.85 12.64
C ALA A 96 14.41 -1.47 11.26
N CYS A 97 15.11 -0.72 10.41
CA CYS A 97 15.50 -1.14 9.07
C CYS A 97 16.84 -1.83 9.03
N ALA A 98 16.93 -2.84 8.17
CA ALA A 98 18.15 -3.50 7.76
C ALA A 98 18.65 -2.89 6.45
N TRP A 99 19.87 -3.23 6.08
CA TRP A 99 20.49 -2.78 4.84
C TRP A 99 19.67 -3.20 3.60
N GLU A 100 19.12 -4.40 3.63
CA GLU A 100 18.34 -5.00 2.56
C GLU A 100 17.06 -4.21 2.26
N ASP A 101 16.51 -3.50 3.26
CA ASP A 101 15.32 -2.67 3.12
C ASP A 101 15.58 -1.35 2.40
N THR A 102 16.85 -0.96 2.27
CA THR A 102 17.23 0.30 1.62
C THR A 102 17.11 0.22 0.10
N GLY A 103 17.11 -1.00 -0.46
CA GLY A 103 17.14 -1.25 -1.90
C GLY A 103 18.49 -1.00 -2.57
N TYR A 104 19.53 -0.64 -1.81
CA TYR A 104 20.86 -0.36 -2.34
C TYR A 104 21.74 -1.60 -2.47
N SER A 105 22.62 -1.57 -3.46
CA SER A 105 23.53 -2.67 -3.79
C SER A 105 24.79 -2.66 -2.92
N TYR A 106 25.50 -3.78 -2.86
CA TYR A 106 26.82 -3.81 -2.20
C TYR A 106 27.82 -2.80 -2.80
N ASN A 107 27.72 -2.48 -4.08
CA ASN A 107 28.56 -1.46 -4.71
C ASN A 107 28.27 -0.07 -4.11
N ASP A 108 26.99 0.25 -3.87
CA ASP A 108 26.59 1.48 -3.20
C ASP A 108 27.15 1.52 -1.77
N ALA A 109 27.13 0.40 -1.04
CA ALA A 109 27.75 0.32 0.29
C ALA A 109 29.26 0.64 0.25
N ARG A 110 29.99 0.20 -0.79
CA ARG A 110 31.42 0.58 -0.95
C ARG A 110 31.59 2.07 -1.22
N VAL A 111 30.73 2.65 -2.05
CA VAL A 111 30.73 4.10 -2.33
C VAL A 111 30.46 4.88 -1.05
N LEU A 112 29.42 4.50 -0.31
CA LEU A 112 29.06 5.09 0.99
C LEU A 112 30.19 4.97 2.00
N ALA A 113 30.87 3.82 2.08
CA ALA A 113 32.02 3.64 2.97
C ALA A 113 33.16 4.59 2.62
N SER A 114 33.48 4.73 1.33
CA SER A 114 34.49 5.69 0.86
C SER A 114 34.12 7.13 1.25
N ILE A 115 32.86 7.53 1.02
CA ILE A 115 32.38 8.90 1.29
C ILE A 115 32.33 9.20 2.79
N TRP A 116 31.90 8.23 3.60
CA TRP A 116 31.75 8.41 5.04
C TRP A 116 33.01 8.05 5.84
N GLY A 117 34.08 7.60 5.18
CA GLY A 117 35.36 7.30 5.81
C GLY A 117 35.41 5.98 6.59
N PHE A 118 34.58 5.00 6.21
CA PHE A 118 34.61 3.66 6.80
C PHE A 118 35.59 2.74 6.06
N ALA A 119 36.32 1.94 6.82
CA ALA A 119 37.24 0.94 6.27
C ALA A 119 36.50 -0.28 5.69
N ASP A 120 35.37 -0.66 6.31
CA ASP A 120 34.54 -1.78 5.88
C ASP A 120 33.19 -1.27 5.32
N PRO A 121 32.76 -1.69 4.12
CA PRO A 121 31.41 -1.46 3.61
C PRO A 121 30.29 -1.84 4.58
N TYR A 122 30.52 -2.82 5.47
CA TYR A 122 29.56 -3.21 6.50
C TYR A 122 29.17 -2.04 7.42
N ASP A 123 30.13 -1.22 7.87
CA ASP A 123 29.83 -0.06 8.73
C ASP A 123 28.96 0.98 8.00
N ALA A 124 29.20 1.16 6.70
CA ALA A 124 28.37 2.03 5.87
C ALA A 124 26.94 1.50 5.73
N LYS A 125 26.78 0.17 5.62
CA LYS A 125 25.45 -0.46 5.59
C LYS A 125 24.69 -0.21 6.89
N LEU A 126 25.35 -0.37 8.04
CA LEU A 126 24.73 -0.11 9.35
C LEU A 126 24.27 1.36 9.46
N LYS A 127 25.13 2.31 9.11
CA LYS A 127 24.76 3.73 9.11
C LYS A 127 23.61 4.03 8.15
N ALA A 128 23.62 3.47 6.95
CA ALA A 128 22.54 3.67 5.98
C ALA A 128 21.21 3.09 6.48
N ALA A 129 21.24 1.90 7.06
CA ALA A 129 20.07 1.26 7.65
C ALA A 129 19.50 2.08 8.82
N ASP A 130 20.35 2.66 9.67
CA ASP A 130 19.94 3.58 10.74
C ASP A 130 19.34 4.87 10.19
N LEU A 131 19.96 5.47 9.16
CA LEU A 131 19.41 6.64 8.48
C LEU A 131 18.03 6.36 7.87
N PHE A 132 17.83 5.18 7.27
CA PHE A 132 16.51 4.77 6.79
C PHE A 132 15.52 4.57 7.93
N THR A 133 15.96 3.88 8.99
CA THR A 133 15.17 3.67 10.21
C THR A 133 14.63 4.99 10.71
N TRP A 134 15.44 6.03 10.84
CA TRP A 134 15.00 7.32 11.39
C TRP A 134 14.42 8.31 10.37
N GLY A 135 14.07 7.87 9.16
CA GLY A 135 13.46 8.73 8.13
C GLY A 135 14.44 9.72 7.49
N ASN A 136 15.75 9.52 7.67
CA ASN A 136 16.85 10.31 7.14
C ASN A 136 17.45 9.71 5.86
N SER A 137 16.70 8.87 5.14
CA SER A 137 17.14 8.20 3.89
C SER A 137 17.65 9.17 2.81
N GLN A 138 17.23 10.44 2.82
CA GLN A 138 17.75 11.46 1.93
C GLN A 138 19.26 11.68 2.08
N GLN A 139 19.83 11.49 3.27
CA GLN A 139 21.28 11.60 3.46
C GLN A 139 22.05 10.52 2.68
N VAL A 140 21.46 9.32 2.55
CA VAL A 140 22.02 8.23 1.76
C VAL A 140 21.93 8.56 0.26
N ARG A 141 20.76 9.03 -0.20
CA ARG A 141 20.55 9.51 -1.58
C ARG A 141 21.55 10.59 -1.98
N ASN A 142 21.69 11.61 -1.13
CA ASN A 142 22.65 12.70 -1.35
C ASN A 142 24.10 12.20 -1.47
N ALA A 143 24.49 11.25 -0.60
CA ALA A 143 25.83 10.67 -0.66
C ALA A 143 26.07 9.89 -1.95
N LEU A 144 25.05 9.22 -2.48
CA LEU A 144 25.13 8.48 -3.74
C LEU A 144 24.91 9.35 -4.99
N GLY A 145 24.60 10.64 -4.83
CA GLY A 145 24.30 11.55 -5.95
C GLY A 145 22.98 11.25 -6.66
N ALA A 146 21.98 10.74 -5.91
CA ALA A 146 20.67 10.36 -6.40
C ALA A 146 19.54 11.24 -5.86
#